data_AF-A0A7Z9IS42-F1
#
_entry.id   AF-A0A7Z9IS42-F1
#
_cell.length_a   1.000
_cell.length_b   1.000
_cell.length_c   1.000
_cell.angle_alpha   90.00
_cell.angle_beta   90.00
_cell.angle_gamma   90.00
#
_symmetry.space_group_name_H-M   'P 1'
#
loop_
_entity.id
_entity.type
_entity.pdbx_description
1 polymer ?
#
loop_
_entity_poly.entity_id
_entity_poly.type
_entity_poly.pdbx_seq_one_letter_code
_entity_poly.pdbx_strand_id
1 'polypeptide(L)'
;MGWSIDISGSKPRLVNYTLWDQFNLEESIWAPSVDARVSIEAPYLMQMMGMRFRIGVEVGTFGFKDLSEREAELKGITALGLVSFPAGPGKIKIGAGVFGSSIGFMFEATYGMAIGSMDMRIGIRTAEVLGVIDSANRDLGHVGWMDGLVVLGVNI
;
A
#
# COMPACT_ATOMS: atom_id res chain seq x y z
N MET A 1 21.23 -8.92 12.70
CA MET A 1 20.18 -9.63 11.93
C MET A 1 18.97 -9.70 12.83
N GLY A 2 18.20 -8.62 12.90
CA GLY A 2 17.00 -8.61 13.70
C GLY A 2 15.85 -7.93 12.95
N TRP A 3 14.86 -7.49 13.71
CA TRP A 3 13.58 -7.02 13.20
C TRP A 3 13.77 -5.79 12.32
N SER A 4 12.99 -5.70 11.24
CA SER A 4 12.90 -4.47 10.44
C SER A 4 11.53 -3.86 10.67
N ILE A 5 11.52 -2.59 11.07
CA ILE A 5 10.32 -1.80 11.27
C ILE A 5 10.36 -0.66 10.26
N ASP A 6 9.37 -0.58 9.39
CA ASP A 6 9.25 0.54 8.46
C ASP A 6 8.01 1.37 8.80
N ILE A 7 8.19 2.69 8.87
CA ILE A 7 7.09 3.67 8.92
C ILE A 7 7.04 4.35 7.55
N SER A 8 5.87 4.41 6.93
CA SER A 8 5.70 5.05 5.64
C SER A 8 4.52 5.99 5.59
N GLY A 9 4.69 7.05 4.80
CA GLY A 9 3.64 7.99 4.44
C GLY A 9 3.52 8.05 2.92
N SER A 10 2.31 8.08 2.39
CA SER A 10 2.08 8.21 0.95
C SER A 10 0.89 9.11 0.62
N LYS A 11 0.88 9.55 -0.64
CA LYS A 11 -0.27 10.24 -1.23
C LYS A 11 -0.77 9.43 -2.42
N PRO A 12 -1.90 8.71 -2.29
CA PRO A 12 -2.41 7.87 -3.34
C PRO A 12 -3.02 8.65 -4.48
N ARG A 13 -3.10 8.00 -5.64
CA ARG A 13 -3.86 8.42 -6.79
C ARG A 13 -4.63 7.22 -7.30
N LEU A 14 -5.94 7.35 -7.32
CA LEU A 14 -6.83 6.31 -7.84
C LEU A 14 -6.54 6.13 -9.33
N VAL A 15 -6.36 4.88 -9.78
CA VAL A 15 -6.11 4.55 -11.20
C VAL A 15 -6.99 3.36 -11.51
N ASN A 16 -8.26 3.62 -11.83
CA ASN A 16 -9.24 2.56 -12.05
C ASN A 16 -10.10 2.81 -13.30
N TYR A 17 -9.97 1.91 -14.27
CA TYR A 17 -10.72 1.92 -15.52
C TYR A 17 -12.22 1.64 -15.33
N THR A 18 -12.62 0.81 -14.36
CA THR A 18 -14.04 0.51 -14.10
C THR A 18 -14.81 1.76 -13.67
N LEU A 19 -14.19 2.64 -12.87
CA LEU A 19 -14.79 3.91 -12.47
C LEU A 19 -14.98 4.86 -13.67
N TRP A 20 -14.04 4.84 -14.59
CA TRP A 20 -14.11 5.63 -15.81
C TRP A 20 -15.18 5.13 -16.79
N ASP A 21 -15.12 3.85 -17.14
CA ASP A 21 -15.91 3.28 -18.23
C ASP A 21 -17.37 3.02 -17.83
N GLN A 22 -17.60 2.46 -16.64
CA GLN A 22 -18.95 2.05 -16.23
C GLN A 22 -19.75 3.15 -15.54
N PHE A 23 -19.05 4.07 -14.87
CA PHE A 23 -19.69 5.11 -14.07
C PHE A 23 -19.50 6.52 -14.65
N ASN A 24 -18.79 6.65 -15.78
CA ASN A 24 -18.49 7.92 -16.46
C ASN A 24 -17.92 8.98 -15.51
N LEU A 25 -17.16 8.54 -14.50
CA LEU A 25 -16.52 9.41 -13.53
C LEU A 25 -15.14 9.77 -14.06
N GLU A 26 -14.83 11.07 -14.18
CA GLU A 26 -13.46 11.49 -14.46
C GLU A 26 -12.54 11.12 -13.27
N GLU A 27 -11.28 10.75 -13.54
CA GLU A 27 -10.25 10.43 -12.51
C GLU A 27 -10.08 11.57 -11.49
N SER A 28 -10.44 12.80 -11.90
CA SER A 28 -10.34 14.05 -11.15
C SER A 28 -11.31 14.17 -9.97
N ILE A 29 -12.25 13.23 -9.81
CA ILE A 29 -13.32 13.34 -8.83
C ILE A 29 -12.92 12.74 -7.47
N TRP A 30 -11.95 11.83 -7.38
CA TRP A 30 -11.57 11.22 -6.09
C TRP A 30 -10.34 11.88 -5.47
N ALA A 31 -10.56 12.73 -4.48
CA ALA A 31 -9.50 13.38 -3.72
C ALA A 31 -8.83 12.39 -2.74
N PRO A 32 -7.51 12.17 -2.84
CA PRO A 32 -6.80 11.27 -1.94
C PRO A 32 -6.57 11.89 -0.56
N SER A 33 -6.67 11.05 0.48
CA SER A 33 -6.20 11.35 1.83
C SER A 33 -4.71 11.04 1.97
N VAL A 34 -4.09 11.44 3.08
CA VAL A 34 -2.73 10.98 3.41
C VAL A 34 -2.81 9.60 4.04
N ASP A 35 -2.05 8.67 3.49
CA ASP A 35 -1.94 7.31 4.02
C ASP A 35 -0.72 7.19 4.91
N ALA A 36 -0.88 6.53 6.06
CA ALA A 36 0.21 6.21 6.97
C ALA A 36 0.23 4.70 7.24
N ARG A 37 1.41 4.10 7.29
CA ARG A 37 1.58 2.66 7.46
C ARG A 37 2.76 2.35 8.38
N VAL A 38 2.62 1.25 9.10
CA VAL A 38 3.67 0.64 9.91
C VAL A 38 3.77 -0.81 9.50
N SER A 39 4.98 -1.24 9.12
CA SER A 39 5.26 -2.63 8.79
C SER A 39 6.35 -3.19 9.70
N ILE A 40 6.18 -4.44 10.10
CA ILE A 40 7.11 -5.18 10.96
C ILE A 40 7.47 -6.47 10.21
N GLU A 41 8.75 -6.65 9.94
CA GLU A 41 9.28 -7.80 9.23
C GLU A 41 10.14 -8.65 10.16
N ALA A 42 9.97 -9.96 10.07
CA ALA A 42 10.68 -10.95 10.86
C ALA A 42 12.20 -10.87 10.64
N PRO A 43 12.99 -11.24 11.66
CA PRO A 43 14.46 -11.17 11.61
C PRO A 43 15.07 -12.24 10.69
N TYR A 44 14.30 -13.27 10.36
CA TYR A 44 14.74 -14.40 9.54
C TYR A 44 14.64 -14.07 8.07
N LEU A 45 15.80 -14.09 7.42
CA LEU A 45 15.90 -13.98 5.97
C LEU A 45 15.87 -15.40 5.40
N MET A 46 14.69 -15.80 4.93
CA MET A 46 14.45 -17.08 4.30
C MET A 46 15.04 -17.07 2.89
N GLN A 47 15.52 -18.24 2.44
CA GLN A 47 16.06 -18.40 1.10
C GLN A 47 15.31 -19.52 0.38
N MET A 48 14.76 -19.19 -0.79
CA MET A 48 14.11 -20.14 -1.68
C MET A 48 14.55 -19.86 -3.10
N MET A 49 14.98 -20.88 -3.84
CA MET A 49 15.38 -20.76 -5.26
C MET A 49 16.42 -19.65 -5.53
N GLY A 50 17.33 -19.40 -4.58
CA GLY A 50 18.35 -18.33 -4.68
C GLY A 50 17.84 -16.92 -4.32
N MET A 51 16.54 -16.74 -4.08
CA MET A 51 15.94 -15.48 -3.64
C MET A 51 15.89 -15.42 -2.11
N ARG A 52 16.22 -14.26 -1.57
CA ARG A 52 16.26 -13.97 -0.14
C ARG A 52 15.09 -13.08 0.23
N PHE A 53 14.26 -13.50 1.17
CA PHE A 53 13.06 -12.76 1.56
C PHE A 53 12.78 -12.79 3.06
N ARG A 54 11.98 -11.83 3.54
CA ARG A 54 11.44 -11.82 4.89
C ARG A 54 9.92 -11.87 4.83
N ILE A 55 9.31 -12.40 5.87
CA ILE A 55 7.86 -12.34 6.07
C ILE A 55 7.59 -11.26 7.11
N GLY A 56 6.50 -10.52 6.93
CA GLY A 56 6.10 -9.48 7.86
C GLY A 56 4.60 -9.26 7.86
N VAL A 57 4.20 -8.24 8.61
CA VAL A 57 2.84 -7.71 8.63
C VAL A 57 2.88 -6.21 8.47
N GLU A 58 1.80 -5.64 7.94
CA GLU A 58 1.62 -4.20 7.83
C GLU A 58 0.21 -3.79 8.22
N VAL A 59 0.12 -2.71 8.98
CA VAL A 59 -1.13 -2.02 9.28
C VAL A 59 -1.01 -0.60 8.79
N GLY A 60 -2.07 -0.09 8.17
CA GLY A 60 -2.08 1.27 7.68
C GLY A 60 -3.48 1.81 7.47
N THR A 61 -3.54 2.98 6.86
CA THR A 61 -4.79 3.63 6.46
C THR A 61 -4.82 3.80 4.95
N PHE A 62 -6.02 3.89 4.40
CA PHE A 62 -6.27 4.38 3.05
C PHE A 62 -7.50 5.30 3.06
N GLY A 63 -7.54 6.27 2.15
CA GLY A 63 -8.68 7.18 2.07
C GLY A 63 -8.80 7.93 0.74
N PHE A 64 -10.01 7.96 0.21
CA PHE A 64 -10.42 8.72 -0.97
C PHE A 64 -11.79 9.35 -0.72
N LYS A 65 -11.97 10.60 -1.12
CA LYS A 65 -13.25 11.31 -1.06
C LYS A 65 -13.72 11.67 -2.46
N ASP A 66 -14.95 11.30 -2.78
CA ASP A 66 -15.67 11.68 -3.99
C ASP A 66 -16.01 13.18 -3.93
N LEU A 67 -15.58 13.94 -4.92
CA LEU A 67 -15.81 15.38 -5.07
C LEU A 67 -17.06 15.68 -5.91
N SER A 68 -17.79 14.65 -6.38
CA SER A 68 -19.10 14.85 -7.00
C SER A 68 -20.16 15.20 -5.96
N GLU A 69 -21.37 15.53 -6.42
CA GLU A 69 -22.54 15.78 -5.56
C GLU A 69 -22.90 14.59 -4.65
N ARG A 70 -22.35 13.41 -4.90
CA ARG A 70 -22.57 12.22 -4.08
C ARG A 70 -21.82 12.25 -2.76
N GLU A 71 -20.69 12.96 -2.68
CA GLU A 71 -19.81 13.05 -1.49
C GLU A 71 -19.47 11.70 -0.82
N ALA A 72 -19.39 10.61 -1.60
CA ALA A 72 -19.03 9.30 -1.08
C ALA A 72 -17.57 9.24 -0.59
N GLU A 73 -17.29 8.34 0.35
CA GLU A 73 -15.96 8.11 0.90
C GLU A 73 -15.57 6.65 0.75
N LEU A 74 -14.33 6.43 0.32
CA LEU A 74 -13.65 5.15 0.31
C LEU A 74 -12.45 5.24 1.24
N LYS A 75 -12.64 4.89 2.51
CA LYS A 75 -11.59 4.98 3.53
C LYS A 75 -11.63 3.79 4.48
N GLY A 76 -10.49 3.47 5.08
CA GLY A 76 -10.42 2.40 6.04
C GLY A 76 -9.01 2.12 6.55
N ILE A 77 -8.91 1.00 7.26
CA ILE A 77 -7.66 0.44 7.78
C ILE A 77 -7.25 -0.72 6.88
N THR A 78 -5.96 -0.85 6.62
CA THR A 78 -5.37 -2.02 5.97
C THR A 78 -4.71 -2.93 7.00
N ALA A 79 -4.80 -4.23 6.78
CA ALA A 79 -4.09 -5.25 7.56
C ALA A 79 -3.59 -6.32 6.60
N LEU A 80 -2.27 -6.39 6.40
CA LEU A 80 -1.64 -7.15 5.34
C LEU A 80 -0.57 -8.09 5.88
N GLY A 81 -0.52 -9.31 5.35
CA GLY A 81 0.67 -10.14 5.40
C GLY A 81 1.62 -9.76 4.28
N LEU A 82 2.92 -9.68 4.58
CA LEU A 82 3.94 -9.20 3.65
C LEU A 82 5.02 -10.25 3.39
N VAL A 83 5.56 -10.21 2.18
CA VAL A 83 6.85 -10.78 1.78
C VAL A 83 7.72 -9.66 1.25
N SER A 84 8.92 -9.49 1.81
CA SER A 84 9.86 -8.45 1.40
C SER A 84 11.17 -9.03 0.85
N PHE A 85 11.68 -8.43 -0.21
CA PHE A 85 12.94 -8.80 -0.87
C PHE A 85 13.92 -7.62 -0.77
N PRO A 86 15.07 -7.79 -0.10
CA PRO A 86 16.13 -6.79 -0.12
C PRO A 86 16.74 -6.71 -1.53
N ALA A 87 16.81 -5.50 -2.10
CA ALA A 87 17.29 -5.26 -3.46
C ALA A 87 18.31 -4.12 -3.49
N GLY A 88 19.58 -4.43 -3.18
CA GLY A 88 20.63 -3.42 -3.03
C GLY A 88 20.28 -2.46 -1.89
N PRO A 89 20.27 -1.13 -2.12
CA PRO A 89 19.84 -0.16 -1.11
C PRO A 89 18.31 0.08 -1.13
N GLY A 90 17.58 -0.73 -1.90
CA GLY A 90 16.12 -0.72 -1.98
C GLY A 90 15.47 -1.98 -1.38
N LYS A 91 14.13 -1.99 -1.40
CA LYS A 91 13.30 -3.09 -0.92
C LYS A 91 12.07 -3.23 -1.81
N ILE A 92 11.77 -4.46 -2.21
CA ILE A 92 10.50 -4.82 -2.85
C ILE A 92 9.61 -5.46 -1.80
N LYS A 93 8.36 -5.07 -1.69
CA LYS A 93 7.37 -5.75 -0.86
C LYS A 93 6.20 -6.22 -1.71
N ILE A 94 5.69 -7.39 -1.37
CA ILE A 94 4.46 -7.97 -1.91
C ILE A 94 3.59 -8.28 -0.70
N GLY A 95 2.29 -7.99 -0.78
CA GLY A 95 1.42 -8.10 0.37
C GLY A 95 0.00 -8.43 -0.04
N ALA A 96 -0.70 -9.14 0.82
CA ALA A 96 -2.11 -9.45 0.64
C ALA A 96 -2.82 -9.43 1.99
N GLY A 97 -4.09 -9.06 1.98
CA GLY A 97 -4.89 -9.03 3.19
C GLY A 97 -6.16 -8.22 3.02
N VAL A 98 -6.52 -7.50 4.08
CA VAL A 98 -7.81 -6.81 4.19
C VAL A 98 -7.59 -5.30 4.07
N PHE A 99 -8.48 -4.65 3.31
CA PHE A 99 -8.60 -3.22 3.11
C PHE A 99 -10.02 -2.81 3.50
N GLY A 100 -10.20 -2.34 4.73
CA GLY A 100 -11.53 -2.08 5.29
C GLY A 100 -12.32 -3.37 5.43
N SER A 101 -13.38 -3.53 4.65
CA SER A 101 -14.20 -4.75 4.56
C SER A 101 -13.84 -5.65 3.37
N SER A 102 -12.95 -5.20 2.49
CA SER A 102 -12.63 -5.85 1.22
C SER A 102 -11.27 -6.55 1.27
N ILE A 103 -11.04 -7.51 0.37
CA ILE A 103 -9.74 -8.17 0.23
C ILE A 103 -8.92 -7.53 -0.88
N GLY A 104 -7.60 -7.55 -0.75
CA GLY A 104 -6.73 -6.98 -1.76
C GLY A 104 -5.29 -7.42 -1.64
N PHE A 105 -4.49 -6.94 -2.58
CA PHE A 105 -3.05 -7.12 -2.60
C PHE A 105 -2.34 -5.82 -2.95
N MET A 106 -1.05 -5.80 -2.69
CA MET A 106 -0.18 -4.68 -2.99
C MET A 106 1.14 -5.14 -3.57
N PHE A 107 1.78 -4.21 -4.25
CA PHE A 107 3.16 -4.29 -4.66
C PHE A 107 3.85 -2.96 -4.34
N GLU A 108 5.00 -3.00 -3.70
CA GLU A 108 5.78 -1.81 -3.33
C GLU A 108 7.22 -1.98 -3.81
N ALA A 109 7.73 -0.98 -4.51
CA ALA A 109 9.12 -0.91 -4.93
C ALA A 109 9.73 0.38 -4.41
N THR A 110 10.73 0.24 -3.55
CA THR A 110 11.40 1.36 -2.88
C THR A 110 12.90 1.30 -3.11
N TYR A 111 13.51 2.47 -3.26
CA TYR A 111 14.95 2.65 -3.39
C TYR A 111 15.40 3.77 -2.47
N GLY A 112 16.57 3.64 -1.85
CA GLY A 112 16.99 4.60 -0.85
C GLY A 112 18.44 4.48 -0.46
N MET A 113 18.72 4.91 0.76
CA MET A 113 20.06 4.84 1.36
C MET A 113 19.96 4.51 2.84
N ALA A 114 20.90 3.68 3.30
CA ALA A 114 21.08 3.37 4.71
C ALA A 114 21.97 4.43 5.37
N ILE A 115 21.54 4.90 6.53
CA ILE A 115 22.26 5.83 7.41
C ILE A 115 22.39 5.13 8.78
N GLY A 116 23.42 4.29 8.92
CA GLY A 116 23.62 3.48 10.12
C GLY A 116 22.55 2.38 10.25
N SER A 117 21.83 2.36 11.38
CA SER A 117 20.71 1.43 11.64
C SER A 117 19.38 1.89 11.04
N MET A 118 19.31 3.13 10.56
CA MET A 118 18.14 3.68 9.89
C MET A 118 18.35 3.63 8.38
N ASP A 119 17.27 3.52 7.62
CA ASP A 119 17.28 3.70 6.18
C ASP A 119 16.13 4.62 5.76
N MET A 120 16.39 5.45 4.76
CA MET A 120 15.38 6.30 4.15
C MET A 120 15.20 5.86 2.71
N ARG A 121 13.97 5.55 2.31
CA ARG A 121 13.64 5.13 0.95
C ARG A 121 12.48 5.94 0.39
N ILE A 122 12.48 6.07 -0.93
CA ILE A 122 11.37 6.61 -1.71
C ILE A 122 10.94 5.55 -2.71
N GLY A 123 9.66 5.52 -3.05
CA GLY A 123 9.16 4.47 -3.92
C GLY A 123 7.77 4.70 -4.44
N ILE A 124 7.32 3.69 -5.15
CA ILE A 124 5.97 3.58 -5.67
C ILE A 124 5.32 2.33 -5.06
N ARG A 125 4.01 2.43 -4.85
CA ARG A 125 3.20 1.30 -4.43
C ARG A 125 1.92 1.28 -5.21
N THR A 126 1.49 0.08 -5.58
CA THR A 126 0.16 -0.17 -6.13
C THR A 126 -0.61 -1.04 -5.15
N ALA A 127 -1.91 -0.79 -5.06
CA ALA A 127 -2.84 -1.61 -4.31
C ALA A 127 -4.06 -1.88 -5.17
N GLU A 128 -4.50 -3.14 -5.15
CA GLU A 128 -5.64 -3.64 -5.90
C GLU A 128 -6.59 -4.30 -4.89
N VAL A 129 -7.83 -3.85 -4.87
CA VAL A 129 -8.85 -4.27 -3.89
C VAL A 129 -10.10 -4.74 -4.61
N LEU A 130 -10.64 -5.87 -4.16
CA LEU A 130 -11.77 -6.56 -4.76
C LEU A 130 -13.02 -6.44 -3.90
N GLY A 131 -14.16 -6.21 -4.52
CA GLY A 131 -15.47 -6.12 -3.86
C GLY A 131 -15.56 -4.89 -2.96
N VAL A 132 -15.18 -3.73 -3.49
CA VAL A 132 -15.20 -2.47 -2.75
C VAL A 132 -16.60 -1.87 -2.77
N ILE A 133 -17.12 -1.56 -1.58
CA ILE A 133 -18.37 -0.81 -1.42
C ILE A 133 -18.03 0.50 -0.73
N ASP A 134 -18.48 1.62 -1.31
CA ASP A 134 -18.27 2.94 -0.72
C ASP A 134 -19.31 3.31 0.35
N SER A 135 -19.09 4.44 1.03
CA SER A 135 -19.99 4.92 2.09
C SER A 135 -21.43 5.21 1.62
N ALA A 136 -21.66 5.36 0.31
CA ALA A 136 -22.96 5.58 -0.29
C ALA A 136 -23.62 4.25 -0.76
N ASN A 137 -23.13 3.10 -0.27
CA ASN A 137 -23.58 1.75 -0.63
C ASN A 137 -23.51 1.42 -2.12
N ARG A 138 -22.59 2.05 -2.86
CA ARG A 138 -22.33 1.66 -4.26
C ARG A 138 -21.24 0.61 -4.31
N ASP A 139 -21.51 -0.46 -5.04
CA ASP A 139 -20.52 -1.46 -5.42
C ASP A 139 -19.62 -0.89 -6.53
N LEU A 140 -18.34 -0.71 -6.21
CA LEU A 140 -17.29 -0.27 -7.14
C LEU A 140 -16.56 -1.46 -7.76
N GLY A 141 -16.86 -2.69 -7.32
CA GLY A 141 -16.23 -3.91 -7.79
C GLY A 141 -14.74 -3.94 -7.48
N HIS A 142 -13.92 -3.87 -8.52
CA HIS A 142 -12.46 -3.85 -8.41
C HIS A 142 -11.96 -2.40 -8.39
N VAL A 143 -11.13 -2.05 -7.41
CA VAL A 143 -10.52 -0.73 -7.29
C VAL A 143 -9.01 -0.81 -7.12
N GLY A 144 -8.31 -0.14 -8.03
CA GLY A 144 -6.86 0.00 -8.03
C GLY A 144 -6.41 1.44 -7.76
N TRP A 145 -5.30 1.58 -7.06
CA TRP A 145 -4.61 2.86 -6.92
C TRP A 145 -3.10 2.70 -6.87
N MET A 146 -2.42 3.81 -7.19
CA MET A 146 -0.98 3.92 -7.12
C MET A 146 -0.61 5.12 -6.24
N ASP A 147 0.35 4.94 -5.34
CA ASP A 147 0.87 6.00 -4.50
C ASP A 147 2.38 6.15 -4.61
N GLY A 148 2.83 7.39 -4.47
CA GLY A 148 4.23 7.71 -4.20
C GLY A 148 4.43 7.75 -2.69
N LEU A 149 5.43 7.04 -2.19
CA LEU A 149 5.66 6.89 -0.76
C LEU A 149 7.09 7.24 -0.33
N VAL A 150 7.19 7.68 0.92
CA VAL A 150 8.45 7.83 1.66
C VAL A 150 8.45 6.83 2.80
N VAL A 151 9.57 6.15 3.00
CA VAL A 151 9.77 5.15 4.04
C VAL A 151 10.94 5.54 4.92
N LEU A 152 10.74 5.42 6.22
CA LEU A 152 11.79 5.40 7.23
C LEU A 152 11.83 3.99 7.83
N GLY A 153 12.90 3.25 7.52
CA GLY A 153 13.17 1.93 8.06
C GLY A 153 14.14 1.98 9.22
N VAL A 154 13.91 1.14 10.23
CA VAL A 154 14.85 0.88 11.32
C VAL A 154 15.12 -0.62 11.35
N ASN A 155 16.39 -0.98 11.32
CA ASN A 155 16.86 -2.35 11.42
C ASN A 155 17.50 -2.53 12.79
N ILE A 156 16.92 -3.41 13.61
CA ILE A 156 17.31 -3.66 15.01
C ILE A 156 17.84 -5.07 15.11
#